data_AF-A0A820K0P2-F1
#
_entry.id   AF-A0A820K0P2-F1
#
_cell.length_a   1.000
_cell.length_b   1.000
_cell.length_c   1.000
_cell.angle_alpha   90.00
_cell.angle_beta   90.00
_cell.angle_gamma   90.00
#
_symmetry.space_group_name_H-M   'P 1'
#
loop_
_entity.id
_entity.type
_entity.pdbx_description
1 polymer ?
#
loop_
_entity_poly.entity_id
_entity_poly.type
_entity_poly.pdbx_seq_one_letter_code
_entity_poly.pdbx_strand_id
1 'polypeptide(L)'
;MSNSAPVCTMFVDFRAAFDQLWFLGCIGKLRNLGIPSSFLNWIEVWLNNRRCFIEINGSKSRWFSIEKGGPQGSVLTPTLFITYNCDMCSSLSGCINHFFADDLAGIMAGQLGINYSSQCLDLEKRIKVFLDNLDYYSCLTDQPINFNKTKAMFSARAIGHPKFVINFRQDTMDIIEWTSEYKYLGYIISPKLGWGKFLKYMMTKIRQRISLIKSFKIFGCSSPYLRKTLFMSHVLPIFTWIYPIYPLLSENQQNDLSHFYYSSLRRVLYCLHWNENFFAFALDEKSLEDRCHSYWEKYLAALADSIDGELLFEKANLNVFRQIWIDKQFSIKCLRTSKRFIPHQSIIEKIVGWMASIPSRSSVPVYEIDEIQLLKDFPESFDSI
;
A
#
# COMPACT_ATOMS: atom_id res chain seq x y z
N MET A 1 12.93 4.18 29.98
CA MET A 1 11.69 3.74 29.29
C MET A 1 11.35 4.80 28.25
N SER A 2 11.38 4.45 26.97
CA SER A 2 11.03 5.36 25.88
C SER A 2 9.50 5.54 25.85
N ASN A 3 8.99 6.72 26.21
CA ASN A 3 7.56 7.02 26.13
C ASN A 3 7.18 7.24 24.66
N SER A 4 6.83 6.17 23.93
CA SER A 4 6.14 6.31 22.65
C SER A 4 4.70 6.74 22.92
N ALA A 5 4.22 7.75 22.21
CA ALA A 5 2.81 8.14 22.29
C ALA A 5 1.88 7.00 21.83
N PRO A 6 0.70 6.83 22.46
CA PRO A 6 -0.36 6.02 21.92
C PRO A 6 -0.88 6.64 20.61
N VAL A 7 -1.16 5.81 19.62
CA VAL A 7 -1.64 6.20 18.29
C VAL A 7 -2.95 5.49 18.00
N CYS A 8 -3.92 6.21 17.45
CA CYS A 8 -5.13 5.67 16.86
C CYS A 8 -5.07 5.87 15.35
N THR A 9 -5.30 4.80 14.59
CA THR A 9 -5.55 4.86 13.15
C THR A 9 -7.01 4.52 12.91
N MET A 10 -7.75 5.42 12.28
CA MET A 10 -9.14 5.23 11.91
C MET A 10 -9.23 5.00 10.41
N PHE A 11 -9.72 3.82 10.03
CA PHE A 11 -9.98 3.44 8.65
C PHE A 11 -11.47 3.70 8.37
N VAL A 12 -11.76 4.70 7.54
CA VAL A 12 -13.11 5.17 7.23
C VAL A 12 -13.50 4.68 5.85
N ASP A 13 -14.70 4.12 5.76
CA ASP A 13 -15.32 3.65 4.51
C ASP A 13 -16.60 4.48 4.30
N PHE A 14 -16.75 5.08 3.11
CA PHE A 14 -17.96 5.79 2.72
C PHE A 14 -18.93 4.83 2.00
N ARG A 15 -20.23 5.00 2.21
CA ARG A 15 -21.24 4.14 1.57
C ARG A 15 -21.35 4.48 0.09
N ALA A 16 -20.96 3.53 -0.76
CA ALA A 16 -21.11 3.64 -2.21
C ALA A 16 -20.62 5.01 -2.75
N ALA A 17 -19.39 5.39 -2.38
CA ALA A 17 -18.90 6.76 -2.51
C ALA A 17 -19.04 7.35 -3.93
N PHE A 18 -18.77 6.56 -4.96
CA PHE A 18 -18.93 6.98 -6.36
C PHE A 18 -20.39 7.19 -6.77
N ASP A 19 -21.32 6.43 -6.20
CA ASP A 19 -22.76 6.53 -6.44
C ASP A 19 -23.38 7.70 -5.66
N GLN A 20 -22.70 8.19 -4.63
CA GLN A 20 -23.13 9.31 -3.78
C GLN A 20 -22.55 10.67 -4.21
N LEU A 21 -21.83 10.76 -5.34
CA LEU A 21 -21.31 12.04 -5.82
C LEU A 21 -22.46 13.04 -6.05
N TRP A 22 -22.54 14.07 -5.22
CA TRP A 22 -23.58 15.10 -5.29
C TRP A 22 -23.27 16.12 -6.38
N PHE A 23 -24.11 16.21 -7.41
CA PHE A 23 -23.81 16.99 -8.62
C PHE A 23 -23.69 18.49 -8.37
N LEU A 24 -24.68 19.08 -7.68
CA LEU A 24 -24.68 20.52 -7.40
C LEU A 24 -23.51 20.91 -6.49
N GLY A 25 -23.22 20.07 -5.49
CA GLY A 25 -22.03 20.21 -4.64
C GLY A 25 -20.74 20.15 -5.46
N CYS A 26 -20.63 19.19 -6.37
CA CYS A 26 -19.47 19.03 -7.26
C CYS A 26 -19.25 20.26 -8.15
N ILE A 27 -20.30 20.75 -8.83
CA ILE A 27 -20.22 21.98 -9.64
C ILE A 27 -19.84 23.19 -8.79
N GLY A 28 -20.40 23.31 -7.58
CA GLY A 28 -20.05 24.37 -6.63
C GLY A 28 -18.57 24.35 -6.24
N LYS A 29 -18.03 23.18 -5.88
CA LYS A 29 -16.61 23.02 -5.56
C LYS A 29 -15.70 23.30 -6.75
N LEU A 30 -16.03 22.80 -7.95
CA LEU A 30 -15.27 23.09 -9.17
C LEU A 30 -15.25 24.58 -9.51
N ARG A 31 -16.38 25.28 -9.30
CA ARG A 31 -16.44 26.74 -9.45
C ARG A 31 -15.50 27.44 -8.48
N ASN A 32 -15.44 26.99 -7.23
CA ASN A 32 -14.53 27.54 -6.22
C ASN A 32 -13.05 27.29 -6.55
N LEU A 33 -12.74 26.21 -7.29
CA LEU A 33 -11.40 25.93 -7.83
C LEU A 33 -11.05 26.76 -9.07
N GLY A 34 -11.94 27.65 -9.54
CA GLY A 34 -11.69 28.52 -10.68
C GLY A 34 -11.85 27.87 -12.04
N ILE A 35 -12.53 26.72 -12.12
CA ILE A 35 -12.82 26.07 -13.41
C ILE A 35 -13.73 26.99 -14.26
N PRO A 36 -13.39 27.25 -15.55
CA PRO A 36 -14.16 28.17 -16.37
C PRO A 36 -15.63 27.73 -16.56
N SER A 37 -16.54 28.70 -16.60
CA SER A 37 -17.99 28.44 -16.68
C SER A 37 -18.40 27.59 -17.88
N SER A 38 -17.69 27.67 -19.02
CA SER A 38 -17.95 26.84 -20.19
C SER A 38 -17.77 25.35 -19.91
N PHE A 39 -16.72 24.98 -19.17
CA PHE A 39 -16.50 23.60 -18.74
C PHE A 39 -17.51 23.16 -17.69
N LEU A 40 -17.82 24.04 -16.72
CA LEU A 40 -18.83 23.75 -15.70
C LEU A 40 -20.19 23.46 -16.32
N ASN A 41 -20.63 24.26 -17.29
CA ASN A 41 -21.89 24.04 -18.00
C ASN A 41 -21.91 22.70 -18.73
N TRP A 42 -20.78 22.32 -19.35
CA TRP A 42 -20.67 21.02 -20.01
C TRP A 42 -20.75 19.85 -19.01
N ILE A 43 -20.05 19.94 -17.86
CA ILE A 43 -20.10 18.94 -16.79
C ILE A 43 -21.51 18.85 -16.20
N GLU A 44 -22.18 19.99 -16.01
CA GLU A 44 -23.55 20.04 -15.49
C GLU A 44 -24.54 19.34 -16.43
N VAL A 45 -24.49 19.63 -17.73
CA VAL A 45 -25.30 18.93 -18.74
C VAL A 45 -24.97 17.44 -18.77
N TRP A 46 -23.70 17.07 -18.59
CA TRP A 46 -23.26 15.68 -18.57
C TRP A 46 -23.75 14.90 -17.34
N LEU A 47 -23.86 15.54 -16.17
CA LEU A 47 -24.32 14.91 -14.93
C LEU A 47 -25.85 14.89 -14.80
N ASN A 48 -26.55 15.90 -15.31
CA ASN A 48 -27.97 16.14 -15.07
C ASN A 48 -28.90 15.32 -16.00
N ASN A 49 -30.15 15.11 -15.57
CA ASN A 49 -31.23 14.44 -16.32
C ASN A 49 -30.89 13.05 -16.88
N ARG A 50 -29.95 12.34 -16.24
CA ARG A 50 -29.59 10.98 -16.65
C ARG A 50 -30.69 10.00 -16.27
N ARG A 51 -30.98 9.08 -17.20
CA ARG A 51 -31.92 7.98 -17.02
C ARG A 51 -31.23 6.67 -17.33
N CYS A 52 -31.54 5.65 -16.56
CA CYS A 52 -31.02 4.29 -16.76
C CYS A 52 -32.15 3.27 -16.71
N PHE A 53 -31.87 2.07 -17.21
CA PHE A 53 -32.69 0.87 -17.05
C PHE A 53 -31.76 -0.31 -16.81
N ILE A 54 -32.29 -1.39 -16.25
CA ILE A 54 -31.58 -2.65 -16.04
C ILE A 54 -32.04 -3.63 -17.09
N GLU A 55 -31.10 -4.33 -17.74
CA GLU A 55 -31.40 -5.39 -18.71
C GLU A 55 -30.86 -6.72 -18.21
N ILE A 56 -31.74 -7.72 -18.09
CA ILE A 56 -31.39 -9.09 -17.71
C ILE A 56 -32.00 -10.02 -18.74
N ASN A 57 -31.16 -10.83 -19.41
CA ASN A 57 -31.58 -11.80 -20.43
C ASN A 57 -32.52 -11.19 -21.50
N GLY A 58 -32.20 -9.97 -21.97
CA GLY A 58 -33.01 -9.26 -22.97
C GLY A 58 -34.30 -8.60 -22.45
N SER A 59 -34.62 -8.77 -21.16
CA SER A 59 -35.76 -8.10 -20.52
C SER A 59 -35.30 -6.80 -19.87
N LYS A 60 -35.95 -5.69 -20.22
CA LYS A 60 -35.60 -4.34 -19.75
C LYS A 60 -36.56 -3.87 -18.67
N SER A 61 -36.01 -3.24 -17.62
CA SER A 61 -36.83 -2.53 -16.64
C SER A 61 -37.42 -1.25 -17.24
N ARG A 62 -38.36 -0.63 -16.51
CA ARG A 62 -38.71 0.77 -16.75
C ARG A 62 -37.47 1.66 -16.57
N TRP A 63 -37.45 2.79 -17.29
CA TRP A 63 -36.49 3.85 -17.06
C TRP A 63 -36.66 4.45 -15.66
N PHE A 64 -35.55 4.76 -15.00
CA PHE A 64 -35.50 5.49 -13.75
C PHE A 64 -34.45 6.60 -13.84
N SER A 65 -34.64 7.70 -13.10
CA SER A 65 -33.70 8.81 -13.01
C SER A 65 -32.52 8.46 -12.11
N ILE A 66 -31.34 9.02 -12.42
CA ILE A 66 -30.17 8.98 -11.56
C ILE A 66 -29.89 10.40 -11.06
N GLU A 67 -30.05 10.60 -9.76
CA GLU A 67 -29.92 11.91 -9.10
C GLU A 67 -28.54 12.15 -8.49
N LYS A 68 -27.75 11.09 -8.28
CA LYS A 68 -26.39 11.12 -7.71
C LYS A 68 -25.47 10.14 -8.41
N GLY A 69 -24.16 10.36 -8.23
CA GLY A 69 -23.13 9.46 -8.72
C GLY A 69 -22.77 9.66 -10.18
N GLY A 70 -21.50 9.43 -10.54
CA GLY A 70 -21.06 9.57 -11.93
C GLY A 70 -21.46 8.37 -12.81
N PRO A 71 -21.50 8.50 -14.14
CA PRO A 71 -21.67 7.37 -15.04
C PRO A 71 -20.57 6.31 -14.84
N GLN A 72 -20.97 5.09 -14.51
CA GLN A 72 -20.03 3.99 -14.31
C GLN A 72 -19.27 3.69 -15.62
N GLY A 73 -17.95 3.54 -15.52
CA GLY A 73 -17.08 3.35 -16.69
C GLY A 73 -16.67 4.65 -17.40
N SER A 74 -17.13 5.81 -16.95
CA SER A 74 -16.62 7.10 -17.41
C SER A 74 -15.20 7.35 -16.91
N VAL A 75 -14.32 7.81 -17.80
CA VAL A 75 -12.97 8.28 -17.45
C VAL A 75 -13.01 9.55 -16.59
N LEU A 76 -14.07 10.36 -16.71
CA LEU A 76 -14.18 11.65 -16.02
C LEU A 76 -14.68 11.51 -14.57
N THR A 77 -15.47 10.48 -14.27
CA THR A 77 -16.06 10.28 -12.94
C THR A 77 -15.00 10.17 -11.84
N PRO A 78 -13.91 9.38 -11.97
CA PRO A 78 -12.84 9.33 -10.98
C PRO A 78 -12.18 10.68 -10.73
N THR A 79 -11.88 11.44 -11.79
CA THR A 79 -11.26 12.76 -11.67
C THR A 79 -12.18 13.72 -10.91
N LEU A 80 -13.47 13.78 -11.28
CA LEU A 80 -14.44 14.62 -10.58
C LEU A 80 -14.61 14.21 -9.12
N PHE A 81 -14.59 12.92 -8.82
CA PHE A 81 -14.67 12.42 -7.46
C PHE A 81 -13.46 12.85 -6.63
N ILE A 82 -12.24 12.74 -7.16
CA ILE A 82 -11.02 13.20 -6.46
C ILE A 82 -11.08 14.71 -6.24
N THR A 83 -11.44 15.49 -7.27
CA THR A 83 -11.54 16.95 -7.17
C THR A 83 -12.65 17.38 -6.21
N TYR A 84 -13.77 16.65 -6.15
CA TYR A 84 -14.85 16.90 -5.20
C TYR A 84 -14.43 16.71 -3.74
N ASN A 85 -13.46 15.82 -3.50
CA ASN A 85 -12.99 15.46 -2.16
C ASN A 85 -11.67 16.14 -1.77
N CYS A 86 -11.12 17.02 -2.61
CA CYS A 86 -9.77 17.56 -2.41
C CYS A 86 -9.63 18.43 -1.15
N ASP A 87 -10.72 19.07 -0.72
CA ASP A 87 -10.81 19.92 0.47
C ASP A 87 -10.95 19.12 1.78
N MET A 88 -11.25 17.82 1.72
CA MET A 88 -11.38 16.94 2.90
C MET A 88 -10.12 16.96 3.78
N CYS A 89 -8.93 17.05 3.18
CA CYS A 89 -7.66 17.19 3.90
C CYS A 89 -7.66 18.39 4.84
N SER A 90 -8.21 19.52 4.39
CA SER A 90 -8.28 20.76 5.16
C SER A 90 -9.38 20.71 6.23
N SER A 91 -10.50 20.04 5.94
CA SER A 91 -11.60 19.84 6.89
C SER A 91 -11.22 18.92 8.05
N LEU A 92 -10.38 17.90 7.79
CA LEU A 92 -9.88 16.96 8.79
C LEU A 92 -8.54 17.41 9.38
N SER A 93 -8.46 18.67 9.82
CA SER A 93 -7.24 19.22 10.41
C SER A 93 -6.87 18.59 11.76
N GLY A 94 -5.58 18.59 12.12
CA GLY A 94 -5.09 18.11 13.42
C GLY A 94 -4.73 16.62 13.50
N CYS A 95 -4.78 15.91 12.37
CA CYS A 95 -4.33 14.53 12.20
C CYS A 95 -3.53 14.36 10.90
N ILE A 96 -2.84 13.23 10.77
CA ILE A 96 -2.24 12.82 9.49
C ILE A 96 -3.31 12.04 8.74
N ASN A 97 -3.71 12.53 7.57
CA ASN A 97 -4.70 11.87 6.73
C ASN A 97 -4.04 11.25 5.52
N HIS A 98 -4.46 10.03 5.18
CA HIS A 98 -4.12 9.37 3.94
C HIS A 98 -5.41 9.06 3.18
N PHE A 99 -5.44 9.47 1.91
CA PHE A 99 -6.59 9.29 1.03
C PHE A 99 -6.19 8.46 -0.18
N PHE A 100 -7.04 7.52 -0.55
CA PHE A 100 -6.91 6.79 -1.79
C PHE A 100 -8.29 6.54 -2.37
N ALA A 101 -8.67 7.31 -3.39
CA ALA A 101 -10.05 7.36 -3.86
C ALA A 101 -11.02 7.60 -2.68
N ASP A 102 -11.88 6.64 -2.38
CA ASP A 102 -12.85 6.66 -1.28
C ASP A 102 -12.32 6.12 0.06
N ASP A 103 -11.16 5.46 0.06
CA ASP A 103 -10.52 4.97 1.29
C ASP A 103 -9.84 6.12 2.05
N LEU A 104 -10.26 6.37 3.29
CA LEU A 104 -9.66 7.35 4.19
C LEU A 104 -9.02 6.65 5.40
N ALA A 105 -7.77 7.01 5.71
CA ALA A 105 -7.11 6.65 6.96
C ALA A 105 -6.67 7.90 7.72
N GLY A 106 -7.31 8.17 8.86
CA GLY A 106 -6.94 9.25 9.78
C GLY A 106 -6.03 8.72 10.89
N ILE A 107 -4.88 9.34 11.12
CA ILE A 107 -3.91 8.93 12.14
C ILE A 107 -3.77 10.05 13.18
N MET A 108 -4.07 9.71 14.43
CA MET A 108 -4.01 10.61 15.58
C MET A 108 -3.05 10.06 16.62
N ALA A 109 -2.19 10.90 17.18
CA ALA A 109 -1.26 10.54 18.24
C ALA A 109 -1.51 11.38 19.49
N GLY A 110 -1.38 10.78 20.67
CA GLY A 110 -1.40 11.50 21.93
C GLY A 110 -0.18 12.42 22.06
N GLN A 111 -0.33 13.52 22.79
CA GLN A 111 0.75 14.48 23.02
C GLN A 111 2.00 13.82 23.65
N LEU A 112 3.17 14.03 23.04
CA LEU A 112 4.44 13.56 23.60
C LEU A 112 4.87 14.38 24.83
N GLY A 113 5.66 13.76 25.72
CA GLY A 113 6.29 14.45 26.86
C GLY A 113 5.47 14.46 28.16
N ILE A 114 4.21 14.02 28.13
CA ILE A 114 3.37 13.84 29.33
C ILE A 114 3.29 12.37 29.77
N ASN A 115 2.69 12.09 30.93
CA ASN A 115 2.50 10.72 31.41
C ASN A 115 1.51 9.95 30.50
N TYR A 116 1.66 8.62 30.41
CA TYR A 116 0.90 7.80 29.45
C TYR A 116 -0.62 7.91 29.61
N SER A 117 -1.13 7.98 30.86
CA SER A 117 -2.55 8.17 31.11
C SER A 117 -3.09 9.48 30.52
N SER A 118 -2.36 10.59 30.67
CA SER A 118 -2.74 11.86 30.05
C SER A 118 -2.60 11.82 28.53
N GLN A 119 -1.63 11.06 27.99
CA GLN A 119 -1.53 10.85 26.53
C GLN A 119 -2.77 10.15 25.98
N CYS A 120 -3.29 9.14 26.68
CA CYS A 120 -4.52 8.45 26.29
C CYS A 120 -5.74 9.37 26.35
N LEU A 121 -5.86 10.22 27.37
CA LEU A 121 -6.94 11.21 27.49
C LEU A 121 -6.88 12.27 26.38
N ASP A 122 -5.68 12.75 26.05
CA ASP A 122 -5.47 13.67 24.93
C ASP A 122 -5.81 13.01 23.59
N LEU A 123 -5.39 11.77 23.38
CA LEU A 123 -5.74 10.99 22.20
C LEU A 123 -7.26 10.83 22.05
N GLU A 124 -7.98 10.52 23.14
CA GLU A 124 -9.44 10.42 23.12
C GLU A 124 -10.10 11.74 22.68
N LYS A 125 -9.63 12.89 23.18
CA LYS A 125 -10.11 14.21 22.77
C LYS A 125 -9.87 14.47 21.29
N ARG A 126 -8.68 14.13 20.79
CA ARG A 126 -8.33 14.28 19.36
C ARG A 126 -9.18 13.40 18.46
N ILE A 127 -9.48 12.17 18.88
CA ILE A 127 -10.38 11.28 18.15
C ILE A 127 -11.78 11.90 18.06
N LYS A 128 -12.31 12.47 19.16
CA LYS A 128 -13.63 13.13 19.14
C LYS A 128 -13.66 14.29 18.14
N VAL A 129 -12.66 15.19 18.19
CA VAL A 129 -12.57 16.31 17.24
C VAL A 129 -12.50 15.82 15.79
N PHE A 130 -11.73 14.75 15.53
CA PHE A 130 -11.67 14.15 14.19
C PHE A 130 -13.03 13.63 13.73
N LEU A 131 -13.75 12.93 14.61
CA LEU A 131 -15.08 12.39 14.31
C LEU A 131 -16.12 13.49 14.07
N ASP A 132 -16.12 14.55 14.88
CA ASP A 132 -17.02 15.69 14.71
C ASP A 132 -16.78 16.38 13.35
N ASN A 133 -15.52 16.58 12.98
CA ASN A 133 -15.15 17.15 11.68
C ASN A 133 -15.53 16.23 10.51
N LEU A 134 -15.33 14.92 10.69
CA LEU A 134 -15.67 13.91 9.69
C LEU A 134 -17.19 13.81 9.49
N ASP A 135 -17.97 13.89 10.57
CA ASP A 135 -19.42 13.89 10.51
C ASP A 135 -19.96 15.15 9.82
N TYR A 136 -19.41 16.31 10.21
CA TYR A 136 -19.74 17.57 9.56
C TYR A 136 -19.45 17.52 8.05
N TYR A 137 -18.27 17.04 7.66
CA TYR A 137 -17.89 16.90 6.26
C TYR A 137 -18.82 15.92 5.52
N SER A 138 -19.09 14.74 6.10
CA SER A 138 -20.02 13.74 5.58
C SER A 138 -21.41 14.33 5.29
N CYS A 139 -21.93 15.17 6.21
CA CYS A 139 -23.22 15.84 6.02
C CYS A 139 -23.15 16.93 4.95
N LEU A 140 -22.08 17.72 4.93
CA LEU A 140 -21.87 18.81 3.97
C LEU A 140 -21.75 18.29 2.53
N THR A 141 -21.08 17.16 2.34
CA THR A 141 -20.80 16.58 1.02
C THR A 141 -21.77 15.48 0.61
N ASP A 142 -22.75 15.16 1.46
CA ASP A 142 -23.75 14.12 1.22
C ASP A 142 -23.11 12.74 0.94
N GLN A 143 -22.02 12.45 1.66
CA GLN A 143 -21.25 11.20 1.58
C GLN A 143 -21.35 10.45 2.91
N PRO A 144 -22.40 9.65 3.11
CA PRO A 144 -22.64 8.98 4.38
C PRO A 144 -21.58 7.91 4.69
N ILE A 145 -21.15 7.86 5.95
CA ILE A 145 -20.14 6.91 6.42
C ILE A 145 -20.75 5.52 6.63
N ASN A 146 -19.95 4.50 6.37
CA ASN A 146 -20.27 3.10 6.61
C ASN A 146 -19.69 2.64 7.95
N PHE A 147 -20.44 2.82 9.03
CA PHE A 147 -19.99 2.48 10.39
C PHE A 147 -19.61 1.00 10.56
N ASN A 148 -20.27 0.08 9.84
CA ASN A 148 -19.97 -1.34 9.92
C ASN A 148 -18.57 -1.70 9.39
N LYS A 149 -18.12 -0.97 8.35
CA LYS A 149 -16.80 -1.16 7.74
C LYS A 149 -15.73 -0.21 8.28
N THR A 150 -16.14 0.88 8.90
CA THR A 150 -15.24 1.82 9.57
C THR A 150 -14.68 1.16 10.83
N LYS A 151 -13.36 1.16 10.99
CA LYS A 151 -12.67 0.50 12.11
C LYS A 151 -11.59 1.39 12.70
N ALA A 152 -11.38 1.28 14.00
CA ALA A 152 -10.28 1.94 14.69
C ALA A 152 -9.21 0.92 15.09
N MET A 153 -7.93 1.29 15.00
CA MET A 153 -6.81 0.47 15.43
C MET A 153 -5.96 1.26 16.41
N PHE A 154 -5.72 0.68 17.58
CA PHE A 154 -4.86 1.27 18.61
C PHE A 154 -3.44 0.70 18.50
N SER A 155 -2.44 1.57 18.46
CA SER A 155 -1.02 1.21 18.37
C SER A 155 -0.24 1.88 19.51
N ALA A 156 0.40 1.08 20.37
CA ALA A 156 1.29 1.56 21.43
C ALA A 156 2.41 0.54 21.69
N ARG A 157 3.61 1.02 22.07
CA ARG A 157 4.78 0.14 22.31
C ARG A 157 4.71 -0.64 23.61
N ALA A 158 4.05 -0.06 24.63
CA ALA A 158 3.84 -0.68 25.92
C ALA A 158 2.45 -0.25 26.43
N ILE A 159 1.72 -1.22 27.00
CA ILE A 159 0.38 -1.10 27.61
C ILE A 159 -0.77 -1.45 26.65
N GLY A 160 -1.74 -2.19 27.19
CA GLY A 160 -2.92 -2.71 26.49
C GLY A 160 -3.91 -1.64 26.05
N HIS A 161 -4.94 -2.09 25.34
CA HIS A 161 -5.98 -1.27 24.72
C HIS A 161 -6.54 -0.20 25.68
N PRO A 162 -6.75 1.04 25.20
CA PRO A 162 -7.42 2.05 25.99
C PRO A 162 -8.86 1.60 26.24
N LYS A 163 -9.34 1.76 27.48
CA LYS A 163 -10.69 1.34 27.90
C LYS A 163 -11.77 2.39 27.57
N PHE A 164 -11.62 3.15 26.47
CA PHE A 164 -12.63 4.11 26.06
C PHE A 164 -13.36 3.63 24.80
N VAL A 165 -14.67 3.89 24.76
CA VAL A 165 -15.55 3.59 23.63
C VAL A 165 -15.49 4.77 22.67
N ILE A 166 -15.39 4.47 21.37
CA ILE A 166 -15.46 5.48 20.32
C ILE A 166 -16.92 5.56 19.85
N ASN A 167 -17.63 6.58 20.32
CA ASN A 167 -18.98 6.91 19.84
C ASN A 167 -18.87 7.92 18.70
N PHE A 168 -19.52 7.64 17.57
CA PHE A 168 -19.49 8.53 16.41
C PHE A 168 -20.34 9.79 16.61
N ARG A 169 -21.56 9.65 17.13
CA ARG A 169 -22.41 10.77 17.59
C ARG A 169 -22.91 10.46 19.00
N GLN A 170 -23.06 11.50 19.82
CA GLN A 170 -23.52 11.35 21.21
C GLN A 170 -24.94 10.74 21.32
N ASP A 171 -25.76 10.92 20.28
CA ASP A 171 -27.17 10.51 20.27
C ASP A 171 -27.45 9.17 19.54
N THR A 172 -26.42 8.53 18.96
CA THR A 172 -26.56 7.27 18.21
C THR A 172 -25.79 6.13 18.86
N MET A 173 -26.31 4.91 18.82
CA MET A 173 -25.59 3.69 19.24
C MET A 173 -24.50 3.25 18.22
N ASP A 174 -24.08 4.12 17.31
CA ASP A 174 -23.07 3.84 16.29
C ASP A 174 -21.66 3.86 16.93
N ILE A 175 -21.24 2.69 17.41
CA ILE A 175 -19.94 2.45 18.05
C ILE A 175 -18.93 2.00 16.98
N ILE A 176 -17.77 2.65 16.94
CA ILE A 176 -16.66 2.20 16.08
C ILE A 176 -15.90 1.07 16.78
N GLU A 177 -15.80 -0.07 16.11
CA GLU A 177 -15.10 -1.25 16.62
C GLU A 177 -13.58 -1.08 16.56
N TRP A 178 -12.92 -1.47 17.66
CA TRP A 178 -11.47 -1.62 17.72
C TRP A 178 -11.03 -2.94 17.06
N THR A 179 -10.10 -2.86 16.12
CA THR A 179 -9.50 -4.04 15.49
C THR A 179 -8.01 -4.22 15.82
N SER A 180 -7.55 -5.47 15.82
CA SER A 180 -6.14 -5.85 15.96
C SER A 180 -5.44 -6.13 14.62
N GLU A 181 -6.19 -6.07 13.52
CA GLU A 181 -5.68 -6.15 12.16
C GLU A 181 -6.64 -5.49 11.17
N TYR A 182 -6.11 -4.82 10.16
CA TYR A 182 -6.93 -4.22 9.12
C TYR A 182 -6.23 -4.34 7.77
N LYS A 183 -7.00 -4.67 6.72
CA LYS A 183 -6.48 -4.74 5.35
C LYS A 183 -6.74 -3.42 4.65
N TYR A 184 -5.74 -2.55 4.62
CA TYR A 184 -5.80 -1.24 3.98
C TYR A 184 -5.03 -1.27 2.66
N LEU A 185 -5.68 -0.92 1.55
CA LEU A 185 -5.06 -0.88 0.21
C LEU A 185 -4.27 -2.15 -0.17
N GLY A 186 -4.73 -3.31 0.28
CA GLY A 186 -4.05 -4.60 0.03
C GLY A 186 -3.01 -5.02 1.08
N TYR A 187 -2.58 -4.10 1.96
CA TYR A 187 -1.62 -4.36 3.04
C TYR A 187 -2.34 -4.70 4.34
N ILE A 188 -1.83 -5.70 5.07
CA ILE A 188 -2.35 -6.05 6.41
C ILE A 188 -1.56 -5.28 7.45
N ILE A 189 -2.23 -4.32 8.09
CA ILE A 189 -1.66 -3.48 9.13
C ILE A 189 -2.01 -4.08 10.50
N SER A 190 -1.07 -4.03 11.43
CA SER A 190 -1.25 -4.50 12.81
C SER A 190 -0.81 -3.41 13.82
N PRO A 191 -1.29 -3.45 15.08
CA PRO A 191 -0.91 -2.51 16.14
C PRO A 191 0.60 -2.35 16.38
N LYS A 192 1.38 -3.39 16.07
CA LYS A 192 2.84 -3.39 16.23
C LYS A 192 3.57 -2.95 14.96
N LEU A 193 2.83 -2.60 13.90
CA LEU A 193 3.34 -2.27 12.56
C LEU A 193 4.29 -3.36 12.00
N GLY A 194 4.04 -4.61 12.37
CA GLY A 194 4.83 -5.76 11.91
C GLY A 194 4.27 -6.35 10.62
N TRP A 195 5.16 -6.69 9.69
CA TRP A 195 4.80 -7.21 8.36
C TRP A 195 4.55 -8.73 8.30
N GLY A 196 4.75 -9.46 9.40
CA GLY A 196 4.67 -10.93 9.41
C GLY A 196 3.31 -11.49 8.97
N LYS A 197 2.20 -10.86 9.40
CA LYS A 197 0.85 -11.27 8.98
C LYS A 197 0.64 -11.06 7.47
N PHE A 198 1.08 -9.91 6.96
CA PHE A 198 1.05 -9.61 5.53
C PHE A 198 1.89 -10.61 4.73
N LEU A 199 3.13 -10.88 5.14
CA LEU A 199 3.99 -11.85 4.46
C LEU A 199 3.36 -13.25 4.42
N LYS A 200 2.79 -13.72 5.53
CA LYS A 200 2.08 -15.01 5.58
C LYS A 200 0.90 -15.05 4.60
N TYR A 201 0.11 -13.97 4.53
CA TYR A 201 -1.00 -13.84 3.58
C TYR A 201 -0.52 -13.91 2.13
N MET A 202 0.53 -13.17 1.79
CA MET A 202 1.11 -13.16 0.45
C MET A 202 1.71 -14.51 0.06
N MET A 203 2.49 -15.14 0.95
CA MET A 203 3.04 -16.48 0.74
C MET A 203 1.95 -17.53 0.51
N THR A 204 0.80 -17.41 1.19
CA THR A 204 -0.35 -18.30 0.99
C THR A 204 -0.91 -18.16 -0.42
N LYS A 205 -1.12 -16.92 -0.88
CA LYS A 205 -1.57 -16.66 -2.26
C LYS A 205 -0.58 -17.18 -3.31
N ILE A 206 0.72 -16.98 -3.08
CA ILE A 206 1.78 -17.46 -3.97
C ILE A 206 1.72 -18.99 -4.06
N ARG A 207 1.60 -19.70 -2.93
CA ARG A 207 1.45 -21.17 -2.91
C ARG A 207 0.23 -21.65 -3.68
N GLN A 208 -0.90 -20.95 -3.56
CA GLN A 208 -2.11 -21.27 -4.34
C GLN A 208 -1.87 -21.15 -5.84
N ARG A 209 -1.23 -20.07 -6.31
CA ARG A 209 -0.88 -19.90 -7.74
C ARG A 209 0.11 -20.95 -8.23
N ILE A 210 1.13 -21.27 -7.45
CA ILE A 210 2.09 -22.34 -7.78
C ILE A 210 1.38 -23.69 -7.89
N SER A 211 0.42 -23.98 -7.00
CA SER A 211 -0.37 -25.22 -7.04
C SER A 211 -1.16 -25.33 -8.35
N LEU A 212 -1.78 -24.23 -8.78
CA LEU A 212 -2.47 -24.16 -10.07
C LEU A 212 -1.52 -24.35 -11.25
N ILE A 213 -0.32 -23.75 -11.24
CA ILE A 213 0.66 -23.95 -12.32
C ILE A 213 1.13 -25.41 -12.37
N LYS A 214 1.28 -26.04 -11.20
CA LYS A 214 1.69 -27.45 -11.12
C LYS A 214 0.65 -28.42 -11.64
N SER A 215 -0.64 -28.10 -11.56
CA SER A 215 -1.68 -29.01 -12.08
C SER A 215 -1.60 -29.16 -13.61
N PHE A 216 -1.06 -28.18 -14.34
CA PHE A 216 -0.85 -28.29 -15.80
C PHE A 216 0.13 -29.41 -16.20
N LYS A 217 1.04 -29.83 -15.31
CA LYS A 217 1.89 -30.99 -15.56
C LYS A 217 1.13 -32.31 -15.45
N ILE A 218 0.08 -32.40 -14.63
CA ILE A 218 -0.74 -33.61 -14.51
C ILE A 218 -1.35 -33.95 -15.88
N PHE A 219 -1.58 -32.95 -16.71
CA PHE A 219 -2.10 -33.09 -18.08
C PHE A 219 -1.00 -33.29 -19.15
N GLY A 220 0.27 -33.47 -18.78
CA GLY A 220 1.36 -33.81 -19.70
C GLY A 220 1.83 -32.68 -20.65
N CYS A 221 1.26 -31.47 -20.54
CA CYS A 221 1.37 -30.44 -21.59
C CYS A 221 2.25 -29.22 -21.24
N SER A 222 3.28 -29.33 -20.39
CA SER A 222 3.99 -28.13 -19.89
C SER A 222 5.52 -28.13 -20.09
N SER A 223 5.99 -27.39 -21.10
CA SER A 223 7.41 -27.08 -21.28
C SER A 223 7.96 -26.21 -20.13
N PRO A 224 9.27 -26.27 -19.81
CA PRO A 224 9.89 -25.38 -18.82
C PRO A 224 9.66 -23.90 -19.14
N TYR A 225 9.74 -23.54 -20.43
CA TYR A 225 9.48 -22.18 -20.91
C TYR A 225 8.06 -21.69 -20.59
N LEU A 226 7.04 -22.53 -20.86
CA LEU A 226 5.65 -22.20 -20.53
C LEU A 226 5.48 -22.01 -19.02
N ARG A 227 6.06 -22.91 -18.21
CA ARG A 227 5.98 -22.84 -16.75
C ARG A 227 6.67 -21.59 -16.19
N LYS A 228 7.82 -21.22 -16.74
CA LYS A 228 8.53 -19.97 -16.43
C LYS A 228 7.66 -18.76 -16.78
N THR A 229 7.05 -18.76 -17.96
CA THR A 229 6.14 -17.70 -18.41
C THR A 229 4.94 -17.55 -17.48
N LEU A 230 4.31 -18.66 -17.09
CA LEU A 230 3.19 -18.66 -16.13
C LEU A 230 3.61 -18.17 -14.74
N PHE A 231 4.83 -18.49 -14.30
CA PHE A 231 5.36 -17.93 -13.05
C PHE A 231 5.48 -16.41 -13.14
N MET A 232 6.07 -15.91 -14.23
CA MET A 232 6.25 -14.46 -14.44
C MET A 232 4.92 -13.71 -14.58
N SER A 233 3.89 -14.33 -15.16
CA SER A 233 2.59 -13.69 -15.37
C SER A 233 1.61 -13.81 -14.18
N HIS A 234 1.69 -14.87 -13.37
CA HIS A 234 0.70 -15.13 -12.31
C HIS A 234 1.25 -15.19 -10.89
N VAL A 235 2.54 -15.47 -10.71
CA VAL A 235 3.18 -15.56 -9.39
C VAL A 235 3.97 -14.30 -9.07
N LEU A 236 4.83 -13.86 -10.00
CA LEU A 236 5.65 -12.67 -9.81
C LEU A 236 4.82 -11.41 -9.47
N PRO A 237 3.64 -11.14 -10.07
CA PRO A 237 2.81 -9.99 -9.70
C PRO A 237 2.28 -10.03 -8.26
N ILE A 238 2.35 -11.18 -7.58
CA ILE A 238 2.01 -11.27 -6.16
C ILE A 238 3.24 -10.90 -5.31
N PHE A 239 4.45 -11.21 -5.77
CA PHE A 239 5.68 -10.74 -5.12
C PHE A 239 5.85 -9.21 -5.21
N THR A 240 5.41 -8.57 -6.29
CA THR A 240 5.56 -7.11 -6.47
C THR A 240 4.90 -6.29 -5.36
N TRP A 241 3.82 -6.79 -4.75
CA TRP A 241 3.20 -6.19 -3.57
C TRP A 241 4.12 -6.12 -2.34
N ILE A 242 5.16 -6.95 -2.29
CA ILE A 242 6.13 -6.98 -1.19
C ILE A 242 7.27 -5.99 -1.43
N TYR A 243 7.56 -5.60 -2.68
CA TYR A 243 8.69 -4.73 -3.02
C TYR A 243 8.70 -3.41 -2.23
N PRO A 244 7.55 -2.71 -2.03
CA PRO A 244 7.52 -1.44 -1.28
C PRO A 244 7.79 -1.59 0.21
N ILE A 245 7.77 -2.80 0.77
CA ILE A 245 8.06 -3.02 2.19
C ILE A 245 9.32 -3.85 2.41
N TYR A 246 9.92 -4.40 1.36
CA TYR A 246 11.09 -5.28 1.45
C TYR A 246 12.23 -4.68 2.28
N PRO A 247 12.64 -3.40 2.09
CA PRO A 247 13.71 -2.80 2.88
C PRO A 247 13.36 -2.59 4.36
N LEU A 248 12.06 -2.67 4.71
CA LEU A 248 11.56 -2.51 6.07
C LEU A 248 11.44 -3.83 6.83
N LEU A 249 11.66 -4.96 6.13
CA LEU A 249 11.68 -6.28 6.72
C LEU A 249 12.98 -6.49 7.50
N SER A 250 12.94 -7.31 8.56
CA SER A 250 14.17 -7.74 9.22
C SER A 250 15.03 -8.60 8.29
N GLU A 251 16.33 -8.68 8.55
CA GLU A 251 17.27 -9.50 7.77
C GLU A 251 16.80 -10.96 7.63
N ASN A 252 16.33 -11.57 8.73
CA ASN A 252 15.73 -12.90 8.71
C ASN A 252 14.51 -13.00 7.79
N GLN A 253 13.63 -11.99 7.80
CA GLN A 253 12.45 -11.98 6.94
C GLN A 253 12.81 -11.80 5.45
N GLN A 254 13.86 -11.02 5.16
CA GLN A 254 14.38 -10.87 3.80
C GLN A 254 14.94 -12.21 3.30
N ASN A 255 15.80 -12.86 4.11
CA ASN A 255 16.38 -14.17 3.79
C ASN A 255 15.30 -15.25 3.59
N ASP A 256 14.32 -15.33 4.49
CA ASP A 256 13.18 -16.28 4.38
C ASP A 256 12.40 -16.06 3.08
N LEU A 257 12.19 -14.80 2.69
CA LEU A 257 11.44 -14.45 1.49
C LEU A 257 12.23 -14.74 0.22
N SER A 258 13.54 -14.49 0.22
CA SER A 258 14.45 -14.80 -0.88
C SER A 258 14.51 -16.32 -1.12
N HIS A 259 14.74 -17.10 -0.07
CA HIS A 259 14.66 -18.56 -0.13
C HIS A 259 13.28 -19.03 -0.61
N PHE A 260 12.19 -18.42 -0.14
CA PHE A 260 10.83 -18.75 -0.61
C PHE A 260 10.61 -18.44 -2.10
N TYR A 261 11.19 -17.36 -2.62
CA TYR A 261 11.15 -17.02 -4.04
C TYR A 261 11.86 -18.07 -4.89
N TYR A 262 13.11 -18.43 -4.57
CA TYR A 262 13.85 -19.46 -5.30
C TYR A 262 13.22 -20.84 -5.17
N SER A 263 12.77 -21.21 -3.97
CA SER A 263 11.98 -22.43 -3.75
C SER A 263 10.71 -22.47 -4.60
N SER A 264 10.06 -21.32 -4.81
CA SER A 264 8.86 -21.21 -5.65
C SER A 264 9.17 -21.44 -7.13
N LEU A 265 10.25 -20.84 -7.63
CA LEU A 265 10.74 -21.05 -8.99
C LEU A 265 11.15 -22.51 -9.23
N ARG A 266 11.96 -23.10 -8.33
CA ARG A 266 12.38 -24.52 -8.39
C ARG A 266 11.17 -25.45 -8.45
N ARG A 267 10.14 -25.15 -7.65
CA ARG A 267 8.88 -25.90 -7.62
C ARG A 267 8.11 -25.83 -8.94
N VAL A 268 8.12 -24.70 -9.63
CA VAL A 268 7.45 -24.54 -10.93
C VAL A 268 8.28 -25.18 -12.06
N LEU A 269 9.60 -25.10 -11.97
CA LEU A 269 10.51 -25.68 -12.97
C LEU A 269 10.79 -27.18 -12.77
N TYR A 270 10.41 -27.75 -11.62
CA TYR A 270 10.69 -29.12 -11.18
C TYR A 270 12.18 -29.42 -10.94
N CYS A 271 12.98 -28.39 -10.67
CA CYS A 271 14.40 -28.52 -10.33
C CYS A 271 14.59 -28.53 -8.80
N LEU A 272 13.89 -29.43 -8.10
CA LEU A 272 13.84 -29.42 -6.63
C LEU A 272 15.20 -29.73 -5.96
N HIS A 273 16.06 -30.47 -6.66
CA HIS A 273 17.36 -30.93 -6.16
C HIS A 273 18.47 -29.90 -6.32
N TRP A 274 18.22 -28.80 -7.04
CA TRP A 274 19.26 -27.82 -7.34
C TRP A 274 19.49 -26.88 -6.16
N ASN A 275 20.76 -26.60 -5.87
CA ASN A 275 21.15 -25.55 -4.93
C ASN A 275 20.66 -24.17 -5.44
N GLU A 276 20.22 -23.29 -4.54
CA GLU A 276 19.64 -21.99 -4.88
C GLU A 276 20.60 -21.12 -5.69
N ASN A 277 21.88 -21.09 -5.32
CA ASN A 277 22.90 -20.31 -6.01
C ASN A 277 23.15 -20.82 -7.44
N PHE A 278 23.21 -22.13 -7.63
CA PHE A 278 23.37 -22.76 -8.95
C PHE A 278 22.12 -22.61 -9.81
N PHE A 279 20.93 -22.67 -9.21
CA PHE A 279 19.66 -22.56 -9.90
C PHE A 279 19.37 -21.14 -10.38
N ALA A 280 19.70 -20.12 -9.58
CA ALA A 280 19.59 -18.72 -9.96
C ALA A 280 20.54 -18.39 -11.13
N PHE A 281 21.79 -18.87 -11.04
CA PHE A 281 22.81 -18.74 -12.09
C PHE A 281 22.36 -19.38 -13.41
N ALA A 282 21.95 -20.65 -13.38
CA ALA A 282 21.62 -21.39 -14.60
C ALA A 282 20.38 -20.89 -15.34
N LEU A 283 19.52 -20.11 -14.70
CA LEU A 283 18.30 -19.57 -15.32
C LEU A 283 18.46 -18.13 -15.83
N ASP A 284 19.61 -17.50 -15.58
CA ASP A 284 19.86 -16.07 -15.78
C ASP A 284 18.71 -15.21 -15.21
N GLU A 285 18.22 -15.60 -14.02
CA GLU A 285 17.05 -14.98 -13.41
C GLU A 285 17.44 -13.98 -12.33
N LYS A 286 16.90 -12.77 -12.44
CA LYS A 286 17.08 -11.73 -11.42
C LYS A 286 16.58 -12.23 -10.07
N SER A 287 17.42 -12.03 -9.05
CA SER A 287 17.08 -12.28 -7.66
C SER A 287 15.88 -11.45 -7.21
N LEU A 288 15.31 -11.80 -6.06
CA LEU A 288 14.23 -11.02 -5.48
C LEU A 288 14.74 -9.64 -5.06
N GLU A 289 15.94 -9.58 -4.49
CA GLU A 289 16.65 -8.38 -4.05
C GLU A 289 16.89 -7.42 -5.20
N ASP A 290 17.41 -7.90 -6.33
CA ASP A 290 17.69 -7.09 -7.53
C ASP A 290 16.37 -6.52 -8.10
N ARG A 291 15.28 -7.29 -8.04
CA ARG A 291 13.95 -6.83 -8.46
C ARG A 291 13.40 -5.75 -7.52
N CYS A 292 13.53 -5.93 -6.21
CA CYS A 292 13.17 -4.92 -5.21
C CYS A 292 14.01 -3.65 -5.36
N HIS A 293 15.32 -3.79 -5.60
CA HIS A 293 16.23 -2.68 -5.84
C HIS A 293 15.81 -1.88 -7.06
N SER A 294 15.55 -2.55 -8.19
CA SER A 294 15.09 -1.88 -9.42
C SER A 294 13.73 -1.18 -9.25
N TYR A 295 12.82 -1.74 -8.44
CA TYR A 295 11.57 -1.07 -8.08
C TYR A 295 11.84 0.24 -7.35
N TRP A 296 12.66 0.21 -6.30
CA TRP A 296 12.96 1.40 -5.50
C TRP A 296 13.77 2.45 -6.24
N GLU A 297 14.70 2.04 -7.08
CA GLU A 297 15.45 2.94 -7.95
C GLU A 297 14.51 3.74 -8.87
N LYS A 298 13.58 3.05 -9.54
CA LYS A 298 12.56 3.70 -10.38
C LYS A 298 11.61 4.59 -9.59
N TYR A 299 11.19 4.11 -8.42
CA TYR A 299 10.27 4.85 -7.55
C TYR A 299 10.90 6.14 -7.02
N LEU A 300 12.15 6.07 -6.55
CA LEU A 300 12.90 7.24 -6.07
C LEU A 300 13.22 8.22 -7.19
N ALA A 301 13.54 7.74 -8.39
CA ALA A 301 13.72 8.59 -9.56
C ALA A 301 12.42 9.34 -9.92
N ALA A 302 11.28 8.64 -9.97
CA ALA A 302 9.99 9.25 -10.25
C ALA A 302 9.57 10.28 -9.18
N LEU A 303 9.87 10.00 -7.90
CA LEU A 303 9.64 10.97 -6.81
C LEU A 303 10.45 12.24 -7.00
N ALA A 304 11.71 12.13 -7.46
CA ALA A 304 12.61 13.27 -7.63
C ALA A 304 12.21 14.24 -8.75
N ASP A 305 11.46 13.76 -9.75
CA ASP A 305 11.01 14.55 -10.90
C ASP A 305 9.58 15.13 -10.73
N SER A 306 8.89 14.83 -9.63
CA SER A 306 7.55 15.37 -9.38
C SER A 306 7.60 16.87 -9.04
N ILE A 307 6.97 17.68 -9.91
CA ILE A 307 7.02 19.15 -9.94
C ILE A 307 6.41 19.80 -8.68
N ASP A 308 5.60 19.09 -7.91
CA ASP A 308 4.84 19.67 -6.79
C ASP A 308 5.52 19.63 -5.43
N GLY A 309 6.66 18.94 -5.23
CA GLY A 309 7.51 19.11 -4.03
C GLY A 309 6.83 19.03 -2.64
N GLU A 310 5.57 18.58 -2.55
CA GLU A 310 4.73 18.58 -1.36
C GLU A 310 3.99 17.25 -1.25
N LEU A 311 4.76 16.18 -1.11
CA LEU A 311 4.28 14.99 -0.41
C LEU A 311 4.99 14.92 0.94
N LEU A 312 4.23 15.36 1.94
CA LEU A 312 4.35 15.22 3.39
C LEU A 312 5.67 14.64 3.97
N PHE A 313 6.28 15.47 4.83
CA PHE A 313 7.09 15.12 6.00
C PHE A 313 8.59 14.82 5.86
N GLU A 314 9.31 15.34 4.85
CA GLU A 314 10.80 15.28 4.90
C GLU A 314 11.50 16.36 4.02
N LYS A 315 10.91 17.55 3.92
CA LYS A 315 11.41 18.67 3.08
C LYS A 315 12.78 19.22 3.50
N ALA A 316 13.36 18.78 4.62
CA ALA A 316 14.68 19.22 5.08
C ALA A 316 15.87 18.39 4.57
N ASN A 317 15.66 17.16 4.06
CA ASN A 317 16.79 16.27 3.72
C ASN A 317 16.90 15.94 2.22
N LEU A 318 15.87 16.18 1.40
CA LEU A 318 15.81 15.67 0.01
C LEU A 318 16.75 16.37 -0.99
N ASN A 319 16.93 17.69 -0.92
CA ASN A 319 17.88 18.39 -1.81
C ASN A 319 19.34 18.07 -1.48
N VAL A 320 19.64 17.94 -0.19
CA VAL A 320 20.96 17.51 0.32
C VAL A 320 21.21 16.05 -0.05
N PHE A 321 20.19 15.19 0.08
CA PHE A 321 20.23 13.80 -0.35
C PHE A 321 20.47 13.65 -1.86
N ARG A 322 19.81 14.47 -2.69
CA ARG A 322 19.98 14.48 -4.16
C ARG A 322 21.40 14.80 -4.57
N GLN A 323 22.02 15.83 -4.00
CA GLN A 323 23.42 16.17 -4.28
C GLN A 323 24.38 15.07 -3.80
N ILE A 324 24.17 14.54 -2.60
CA ILE A 324 25.01 13.48 -2.02
C ILE A 324 24.92 12.15 -2.80
N TRP A 325 23.73 11.81 -3.33
CA TRP A 325 23.50 10.63 -4.17
C TRP A 325 24.18 10.76 -5.54
N ILE A 326 24.05 11.93 -6.19
CA ILE A 326 24.72 12.23 -7.45
C ILE A 326 26.25 12.14 -7.30
N ASP A 327 26.77 12.62 -6.17
CA ASP A 327 28.22 12.73 -5.94
C ASP A 327 28.86 11.48 -5.31
N LYS A 328 28.09 10.43 -4.97
CA LYS A 328 28.54 9.18 -4.31
C LYS A 328 29.31 9.35 -2.99
N GLN A 329 29.24 10.51 -2.34
CA GLN A 329 29.97 10.79 -1.11
C GLN A 329 29.08 10.57 0.13
N PHE A 330 28.92 9.32 0.56
CA PHE A 330 28.16 9.01 1.77
C PHE A 330 28.97 9.33 3.04
N SER A 331 28.76 10.50 3.64
CA SER A 331 28.87 10.67 5.10
C SER A 331 27.96 11.82 5.56
N ILE A 332 26.85 11.50 6.22
CA ILE A 332 25.98 12.50 6.84
C ILE A 332 26.37 12.61 8.32
N LYS A 333 26.98 13.73 8.69
CA LYS A 333 27.08 14.19 10.08
C LYS A 333 26.11 15.35 10.25
N CYS A 334 25.04 15.18 11.03
CA CYS A 334 24.24 16.24 11.69
C CYS A 334 23.28 15.55 12.69
N LEU A 335 22.85 16.10 13.83
CA LEU A 335 23.13 17.32 14.60
C LEU A 335 22.58 17.08 16.03
N ARG A 336 23.34 17.51 17.03
CA ARG A 336 23.05 17.67 18.48
C ARG A 336 22.74 16.45 19.36
N THR A 337 23.60 16.36 20.38
CA THR A 337 23.55 15.56 21.59
C THR A 337 22.48 16.07 22.58
N SER A 338 21.42 15.29 22.79
CA SER A 338 20.48 15.46 23.90
C SER A 338 19.93 14.08 24.33
N LYS A 339 19.98 13.80 25.64
CA LYS A 339 20.11 12.45 26.22
C LYS A 339 18.87 11.52 26.17
N ARG A 340 17.74 11.86 25.55
CA ARG A 340 16.51 11.00 25.59
C ARG A 340 15.57 11.07 24.38
N PHE A 341 16.09 11.07 23.16
CA PHE A 341 15.33 10.64 21.98
C PHE A 341 16.13 9.54 21.28
N ILE A 342 15.52 8.37 21.09
CA ILE A 342 16.11 7.35 20.22
C ILE A 342 15.95 7.89 18.80
N PRO A 343 17.03 8.13 18.04
CA PRO A 343 16.91 8.55 16.66
C PRO A 343 16.20 7.42 15.89
N HIS A 344 14.95 7.66 15.53
CA HIS A 344 14.30 6.82 14.53
C HIS A 344 14.82 7.28 13.18
N GLN A 345 15.72 6.47 12.60
CA GLN A 345 16.15 6.63 11.21
C GLN A 345 14.91 6.70 10.31
N SER A 346 14.90 7.65 9.37
CA SER A 346 13.74 7.79 8.49
C SER A 346 13.53 6.56 7.63
N ILE A 347 12.32 6.36 7.13
CA ILE A 347 12.02 5.25 6.23
C ILE A 347 12.91 5.34 4.98
N ILE A 348 13.12 6.55 4.47
CA ILE A 348 13.97 6.82 3.30
C ILE A 348 15.43 6.48 3.63
N GLU A 349 15.97 6.94 4.76
CA GLU A 349 17.34 6.61 5.17
C GLU A 349 17.56 5.10 5.31
N LYS A 350 16.56 4.37 5.81
CA LYS A 350 16.62 2.90 5.88
C LYS A 350 16.63 2.25 4.50
N ILE A 351 15.77 2.70 3.60
CA ILE A 351 15.72 2.20 2.21
C ILE A 351 17.06 2.44 1.54
N VAL A 352 17.64 3.63 1.67
CA VAL A 352 18.89 3.97 1.01
C VAL A 352 20.07 3.22 1.61
N GLY A 353 20.11 3.07 2.94
CA GLY A 353 21.11 2.22 3.59
C GLY A 353 21.02 0.76 3.13
N TRP A 354 19.80 0.23 2.97
CA TRP A 354 19.59 -1.11 2.40
C TRP A 354 20.02 -1.20 0.94
N MET A 355 19.67 -0.23 0.09
CA MET A 355 20.10 -0.20 -1.32
C MET A 355 21.64 -0.16 -1.45
N ALA A 356 22.31 0.64 -0.60
CA ALA A 356 23.77 0.71 -0.58
C ALA A 356 24.43 -0.59 -0.12
N SER A 357 23.72 -1.45 0.63
CA SER A 357 24.22 -2.76 1.04
C SER A 357 24.13 -3.82 -0.06
N ILE A 358 23.31 -3.59 -1.09
CA ILE A 358 23.22 -4.48 -2.25
C ILE A 358 24.42 -4.20 -3.17
N PRO A 359 25.16 -5.23 -3.62
CA PRO A 359 26.24 -5.05 -4.57
C PRO A 359 25.78 -4.32 -5.84
N SER A 360 26.64 -3.47 -6.41
CA SER A 360 26.35 -2.76 -7.66
C SER A 360 26.21 -3.68 -8.89
N ARG A 361 26.65 -4.94 -8.78
CA ARG A 361 26.49 -6.00 -9.77
C ARG A 361 25.39 -6.95 -9.28
N SER A 362 24.76 -7.72 -10.19
CA SER A 362 23.67 -8.65 -9.82
C SER A 362 24.03 -9.44 -8.56
N SER A 363 23.08 -9.51 -7.62
CA SER A 363 23.24 -10.31 -6.41
C SER A 363 23.22 -11.82 -6.70
N VAL A 364 22.92 -12.21 -7.94
CA VAL A 364 23.22 -13.56 -8.43
C VAL A 364 24.75 -13.70 -8.52
N PRO A 365 25.37 -14.63 -7.79
CA PRO A 365 26.81 -14.86 -7.89
C PRO A 365 27.18 -15.18 -9.35
N VAL A 366 28.04 -14.34 -9.94
CA VAL A 366 28.71 -14.63 -11.20
C VAL A 366 29.77 -15.67 -10.88
N TYR A 367 29.41 -16.94 -10.95
CA TYR A 367 30.40 -18.00 -10.90
C TYR A 367 31.01 -18.11 -12.31
N GLU A 368 32.34 -18.00 -12.42
CA GLU A 368 33.08 -18.60 -13.54
C GLU A 368 33.03 -20.12 -13.34
N ILE A 369 31.89 -20.74 -13.61
CA ILE A 369 31.80 -22.20 -13.58
C ILE A 369 32.33 -22.69 -14.92
N ASP A 370 33.38 -23.50 -14.87
CA ASP A 370 33.83 -24.29 -16.01
C ASP A 370 32.65 -25.14 -16.50
N GLU A 371 32.13 -24.81 -17.68
CA GLU A 371 30.94 -25.45 -18.29
C GLU A 371 31.06 -26.98 -18.30
N ILE A 372 32.29 -27.49 -18.36
CA ILE A 372 32.64 -28.91 -18.36
C ILE A 372 32.36 -29.58 -17.01
N GLN A 373 32.53 -28.86 -15.90
CA GLN A 373 32.25 -29.39 -14.57
C GLN A 373 30.74 -29.36 -14.28
N LEU A 374 30.04 -28.35 -14.77
CA LEU A 374 28.58 -28.26 -14.67
C LEU A 374 27.89 -29.42 -15.41
N LEU A 375 28.38 -29.79 -16.61
CA LEU A 375 27.86 -30.92 -17.40
C LEU A 375 28.01 -32.29 -16.73
N LYS A 376 29.02 -32.47 -15.86
CA LYS A 376 29.24 -33.74 -15.13
C LYS A 376 28.24 -33.98 -13.99
N ASP A 377 27.62 -32.92 -13.48
CA ASP A 377 26.59 -33.01 -12.44
C ASP A 377 25.17 -33.18 -13.02
N PHE A 378 25.00 -33.13 -14.34
CA PHE A 378 23.79 -33.58 -15.00
C PHE A 378 23.88 -35.09 -15.24
N PRO A 379 22.95 -35.91 -14.72
CA PRO A 379 22.85 -37.28 -15.18
C PRO A 379 22.50 -37.28 -16.66
N GLU A 380 23.36 -37.90 -17.47
CA GLU A 380 23.06 -38.31 -18.85
C GLU A 380 21.93 -39.35 -18.83
N SER A 381 20.69 -38.90 -18.64
CA SER A 381 19.50 -39.68 -19.01
C SER A 381 18.27 -38.77 -19.03
N PHE A 382 18.10 -38.08 -20.16
CA PHE A 382 16.77 -37.79 -20.68
C PHE A 382 16.22 -38.94 -21.54
N ASP A 383 16.91 -40.09 -21.57
CA ASP A 383 16.48 -41.31 -22.24
C ASP A 383 16.20 -42.41 -21.21
N SER A 384 14.94 -42.54 -20.80
CA SER A 384 14.23 -43.81 -20.55
C SER A 384 12.81 -43.53 -20.04
N ILE A 385 11.89 -43.43 -21.01
CA ILE A 385 10.62 -44.16 -20.93
C ILE A 385 10.94 -45.64 -21.06
#